data_AF-A0A4Q2RNX0-F1
#
_entry.id   AF-A0A4Q2RNX0-F1
#
_cell.length_a   1.000
_cell.length_b   1.000
_cell.length_c   1.000
_cell.angle_alpha   90.00
_cell.angle_beta   90.00
_cell.angle_gamma   90.00
#
_symmetry.space_group_name_H-M   'P 1'
#
loop_
_entity.id
_entity.type
_entity.pdbx_description
1 polymer ?
#
loop_
_entity_poly.entity_id
_entity_poly.type
_entity_poly.pdbx_seq_one_letter_code
_entity_poly.pdbx_strand_id
1 'polypeptide(L)'
;MSNGESERLVAWGAEMRAVHDRLRGALRLSQEAVASGRDLPDPGHELLLFCHGFCSALDGHHRGEDALLFPAVEAEHPDLSLQLRKLEQDHAMIGTLLAGLQSAVARKASPEALGQHLEGLAAIMESHFGFEERTLLDVLDRLELDAPVDVVYGPL
;
A
#
# COMPACT_ATOMS: atom_id res chain seq x y z
N MET A 1 23.42 16.08 -27.44
CA MET A 1 22.38 16.88 -26.76
C MET A 1 21.26 15.90 -26.44
N SER A 2 20.94 15.48 -25.21
CA SER A 2 21.20 15.94 -23.85
C SER A 2 21.72 14.76 -23.03
N ASN A 3 22.85 14.94 -22.34
CA ASN A 3 23.41 13.99 -21.36
C ASN A 3 23.36 14.71 -20.01
N GLY A 4 22.19 14.71 -19.36
CA GLY A 4 21.94 15.64 -18.26
C GLY A 4 20.66 15.46 -17.45
N GLU A 5 20.00 14.30 -17.49
CA GLU A 5 19.19 13.88 -16.34
C GLU A 5 20.07 12.96 -15.54
N SER A 6 20.82 13.55 -14.59
CA SER A 6 21.67 12.85 -13.64
C SER A 6 20.98 11.58 -13.15
N GLU A 7 21.73 10.47 -13.10
CA GLU A 7 21.49 9.30 -12.25
C GLU A 7 21.13 9.81 -10.85
N ARG A 8 19.85 10.09 -10.65
CA ARG A 8 19.36 10.63 -9.40
C ARG A 8 19.16 9.41 -8.55
N LEU A 9 20.15 9.13 -7.71
CA LEU A 9 20.06 8.13 -6.66
C LEU A 9 18.73 8.32 -5.94
N VAL A 10 17.80 7.39 -6.18
CA VAL A 10 16.51 7.36 -5.50
C VAL A 10 16.78 6.82 -4.11
N ALA A 11 16.31 7.55 -3.10
CA ALA A 11 16.36 7.06 -1.72
C ALA A 11 15.20 6.08 -1.48
N TRP A 12 15.29 4.87 -2.04
CA TRP A 12 14.20 3.89 -2.05
C TRP A 12 13.61 3.65 -0.65
N GLY A 13 14.44 3.54 0.38
CA GLY A 13 13.96 3.39 1.77
C GLY A 13 13.23 4.63 2.31
N ALA A 14 13.58 5.83 1.88
CA ALA A 14 12.82 7.03 2.23
C ALA A 14 11.48 7.10 1.49
N GLU A 15 11.46 6.71 0.22
CA GLU A 15 10.24 6.65 -0.59
C GLU A 15 9.26 5.60 -0.02
N MET A 16 9.73 4.39 0.35
CA MET A 16 8.92 3.35 1.00
C MET A 16 8.21 3.88 2.26
N ARG A 17 8.95 4.54 3.16
CA ARG A 17 8.34 5.15 4.37
C ARG A 17 7.29 6.20 4.00
N ALA A 18 7.58 7.01 2.99
CA ALA A 18 6.65 8.05 2.53
C ALA A 18 5.36 7.46 1.94
N VAL A 19 5.43 6.39 1.14
CA VAL A 19 4.22 5.68 0.65
C VAL A 19 3.45 5.07 1.82
N HIS A 20 4.10 4.37 2.74
CA HIS A 20 3.43 3.76 3.89
C HIS A 20 2.70 4.81 4.74
N ASP A 21 3.33 5.96 4.99
CA ASP A 21 2.69 7.04 5.77
C ASP A 21 1.48 7.63 5.06
N ARG A 22 1.53 7.79 3.74
CA ARG A 22 0.36 8.22 2.94
C ARG A 22 -0.75 7.18 2.98
N LEU A 23 -0.43 5.90 2.86
CA LEU A 23 -1.40 4.79 2.92
C LEU A 23 -2.04 4.68 4.31
N ARG A 24 -1.25 4.81 5.39
CA ARG A 24 -1.77 4.92 6.77
C ARG A 24 -2.72 6.12 6.90
N GLY A 25 -2.38 7.26 6.29
CA GLY A 25 -3.23 8.45 6.25
C GLY A 25 -4.55 8.22 5.51
N ALA A 26 -4.50 7.65 4.31
CA ALA A 26 -5.68 7.34 3.50
C ALA A 26 -6.62 6.33 4.19
N LEU A 27 -6.06 5.35 4.91
CA LEU A 27 -6.84 4.42 5.71
C LEU A 27 -7.57 5.12 6.86
N ARG A 28 -6.89 6.00 7.60
CA ARG A 28 -7.52 6.79 8.67
C ARG A 28 -8.66 7.66 8.15
N LEU A 29 -8.46 8.35 7.02
CA LEU A 29 -9.52 9.13 6.37
C LEU A 29 -10.71 8.25 5.97
N SER A 30 -10.46 7.03 5.50
CA SER A 30 -11.53 6.08 5.18
C SER A 30 -12.31 5.66 6.43
N GLN A 31 -11.62 5.40 7.55
CA GLN A 31 -12.25 5.07 8.83
C GLN A 31 -13.08 6.25 9.38
N GLU A 32 -12.57 7.48 9.29
CA GLU A 32 -13.26 8.70 9.68
C GLU A 32 -14.50 8.95 8.82
N ALA A 33 -14.43 8.71 7.51
CA ALA A 33 -15.56 8.81 6.59
C ALA A 33 -16.68 7.82 6.95
N VAL A 34 -16.33 6.56 7.28
CA VAL A 34 -17.31 5.57 7.76
C VAL A 34 -17.93 6.01 9.08
N ALA A 35 -17.13 6.52 10.01
CA ALA A 35 -17.60 6.92 11.33
C ALA A 35 -18.51 8.17 11.30
N SER A 36 -18.21 9.14 10.42
CA SER A 36 -18.94 10.40 10.23
C SER A 36 -20.14 10.28 9.30
N GLY A 37 -20.13 9.33 8.36
CA GLY A 37 -21.24 9.03 7.46
C GLY A 37 -22.55 8.59 8.13
N ARG A 38 -22.58 8.53 9.47
CA ARG A 38 -23.82 8.42 10.25
C ARG A 38 -24.68 9.69 10.22
N ASP A 39 -24.10 10.87 9.95
CA ASP A 39 -24.77 12.17 10.11
C ASP A 39 -24.87 13.03 8.82
N LEU A 40 -24.52 12.49 7.63
CA LEU A 40 -24.53 13.23 6.35
C LEU A 40 -25.78 12.96 5.48
N PRO A 41 -26.14 13.86 4.54
CA PRO A 41 -27.26 13.65 3.61
C PRO A 41 -26.99 12.62 2.49
N ASP A 42 -25.75 12.45 2.02
CA ASP A 42 -25.33 11.41 1.06
C ASP A 42 -23.98 10.74 1.43
N PRO A 43 -23.94 10.03 2.57
CA PRO A 43 -22.72 9.43 3.12
C PRO A 43 -22.19 8.26 2.28
N GLY A 44 -23.01 7.69 1.41
CA GLY A 44 -22.62 6.55 0.57
C GLY A 44 -21.62 6.93 -0.52
N HIS A 45 -21.79 8.11 -1.14
CA HIS A 45 -20.97 8.54 -2.29
C HIS A 45 -19.55 8.92 -1.87
N GLU A 46 -19.38 9.76 -0.86
CA GLU A 46 -18.03 10.17 -0.40
C GLU A 46 -17.24 8.95 0.07
N LEU A 47 -17.88 8.07 0.85
CA LEU A 47 -17.27 6.83 1.31
C LEU A 47 -16.86 5.89 0.16
N LEU A 48 -17.69 5.78 -0.88
CA LEU A 48 -17.36 5.04 -2.11
C LEU A 48 -16.09 5.58 -2.76
N LEU A 49 -15.95 6.91 -2.86
CA LEU A 49 -14.80 7.55 -3.49
C LEU A 49 -13.52 7.32 -2.68
N PHE A 50 -13.56 7.53 -1.37
CA PHE A 50 -12.41 7.32 -0.48
C PHE A 50 -11.98 5.86 -0.44
N CYS A 51 -12.91 4.92 -0.23
CA CYS A 51 -12.60 3.50 -0.23
C CYS A 51 -12.03 3.05 -1.58
N HIS A 52 -12.58 3.52 -2.70
CA HIS A 52 -12.05 3.16 -4.01
C HIS A 52 -10.63 3.69 -4.23
N GLY A 53 -10.39 4.97 -3.94
CA GLY A 53 -9.07 5.58 -4.06
C GLY A 53 -8.02 4.88 -3.19
N PHE A 54 -8.34 4.64 -1.91
CA PHE A 54 -7.46 3.91 -0.99
C PHE A 54 -7.22 2.46 -1.44
N CYS A 55 -8.26 1.71 -1.81
CA CYS A 55 -8.10 0.33 -2.28
C CYS A 55 -7.21 0.27 -3.53
N SER A 56 -7.42 1.16 -4.50
CA SER A 56 -6.63 1.20 -5.73
C SER A 56 -5.17 1.59 -5.48
N ALA A 57 -4.94 2.54 -4.57
CA ALA A 57 -3.61 2.96 -4.16
C ALA A 57 -2.80 1.83 -3.50
N LEU A 58 -3.38 1.18 -2.48
CA LEU A 58 -2.70 0.09 -1.75
C LEU A 58 -2.40 -1.11 -2.65
N ASP A 59 -3.38 -1.49 -3.48
CA ASP A 59 -3.25 -2.59 -4.44
C ASP A 59 -2.26 -2.28 -5.58
N GLY A 60 -2.16 -1.01 -5.99
CA GLY A 60 -1.14 -0.55 -6.93
C GLY A 60 0.28 -0.60 -6.35
N HIS A 61 0.43 -0.15 -5.10
CA HIS A 61 1.69 -0.19 -4.36
C HIS A 61 2.25 -1.61 -4.22
N HIS A 62 1.48 -2.54 -3.65
CA HIS A 62 1.94 -3.92 -3.45
C HIS A 62 2.28 -4.63 -4.77
N ARG A 63 1.52 -4.37 -5.84
CA ARG A 63 1.85 -4.94 -7.16
C ARG A 63 3.16 -4.40 -7.73
N GLY A 64 3.45 -3.13 -7.52
CA GLY A 64 4.71 -2.53 -7.95
C GLY A 64 5.89 -3.18 -7.23
N GLU A 65 5.74 -3.44 -5.93
CA GLU A 65 6.75 -4.12 -5.12
C GLU A 65 6.96 -5.57 -5.56
N ASP A 66 5.88 -6.34 -5.67
CA ASP A 66 5.92 -7.74 -6.13
C ASP A 66 6.57 -7.87 -7.52
N ALA A 67 6.25 -6.95 -8.43
CA ALA A 67 6.69 -7.05 -9.83
C ALA A 67 8.10 -6.51 -10.07
N LEU A 68 8.56 -5.54 -9.28
CA LEU A 68 9.78 -4.78 -9.56
C LEU A 68 10.73 -4.70 -8.38
N LEU A 69 10.25 -4.29 -7.20
CA LEU A 69 11.12 -4.06 -6.05
C LEU A 69 11.69 -5.37 -5.50
N PHE A 70 10.82 -6.35 -5.21
CA PHE A 70 11.24 -7.60 -4.60
C PHE A 70 12.17 -8.42 -5.50
N PRO A 71 11.94 -8.53 -6.82
CA PRO A 71 12.91 -9.15 -7.72
C PRO A 71 14.27 -8.45 -7.74
N ALA A 72 14.30 -7.11 -7.70
CA ALA A 72 15.54 -6.35 -7.65
C ALA A 72 16.30 -6.60 -6.34
N VAL A 73 15.59 -6.58 -5.20
CA VAL A 73 16.16 -6.92 -3.89
C VAL A 73 16.67 -8.36 -3.86
N GLU A 74 15.92 -9.34 -4.36
CA GLU A 74 16.33 -10.74 -4.36
C GLU A 74 17.58 -11.00 -5.20
N ALA A 75 17.75 -10.26 -6.31
CA ALA A 75 18.92 -10.38 -7.17
C ALA A 75 20.22 -9.98 -6.45
N GLU A 76 20.17 -8.96 -5.59
CA GLU A 76 21.33 -8.48 -4.80
C GLU A 76 21.45 -9.20 -3.44
N HIS A 77 20.32 -9.63 -2.87
CA HIS A 77 20.21 -10.25 -1.54
C HIS A 77 19.41 -11.57 -1.55
N PRO A 78 19.95 -12.66 -2.13
CA PRO A 78 19.27 -13.95 -2.19
C PRO A 78 18.96 -14.58 -0.82
N ASP A 79 19.59 -14.10 0.25
CA ASP A 79 19.31 -14.53 1.62
C ASP A 79 17.97 -14.01 2.17
N LEU A 80 17.35 -13.03 1.50
CA LEU A 80 16.04 -12.48 1.86
C LEU A 80 14.85 -13.18 1.18
N SER A 81 15.08 -14.19 0.34
CA SER A 81 14.01 -14.86 -0.42
C SER A 81 12.85 -15.38 0.44
N LEU A 82 13.10 -15.82 1.68
CA LEU A 82 12.04 -16.30 2.57
C LEU A 82 11.17 -15.15 3.09
N GLN A 83 11.78 -14.01 3.37
CA GLN A 83 11.15 -12.80 3.87
C GLN A 83 10.34 -12.13 2.76
N LEU A 84 10.89 -12.05 1.54
CA LEU A 84 10.18 -11.54 0.35
C LEU A 84 8.95 -12.38 0.04
N ARG A 85 9.07 -13.72 0.00
CA ARG A 85 7.91 -14.61 -0.15
C ARG A 85 6.85 -14.44 0.94
N LYS A 86 7.25 -14.06 2.16
CA LYS A 86 6.30 -13.76 3.23
C LYS A 86 5.56 -12.44 2.95
N LEU A 87 6.27 -11.41 2.46
CA LEU A 87 5.65 -10.14 2.07
C LEU A 87 4.65 -10.34 0.93
N GLU A 88 5.00 -11.11 -0.11
CA GLU A 88 4.08 -11.48 -1.20
C GLU A 88 2.82 -12.20 -0.69
N GLN A 89 2.97 -13.08 0.32
CA GLN A 89 1.82 -13.73 0.97
C GLN A 89 0.95 -12.73 1.73
N ASP A 90 1.57 -11.80 2.45
CA ASP A 90 0.88 -10.71 3.13
C ASP A 90 0.12 -9.83 2.10
N HIS A 91 0.73 -9.52 0.94
CA HIS A 91 0.10 -8.80 -0.17
C HIS A 91 -1.13 -9.54 -0.72
N ALA A 92 -1.03 -10.84 -0.98
CA ALA A 92 -2.15 -11.64 -1.46
C ALA A 92 -3.32 -11.68 -0.46
N MET A 93 -3.01 -11.76 0.84
CA MET A 93 -4.02 -11.68 1.90
C MET A 93 -4.68 -10.30 1.93
N ILE A 94 -3.89 -9.22 1.88
CA ILE A 94 -4.42 -7.85 1.85
C ILE A 94 -5.29 -7.63 0.61
N GLY A 95 -4.87 -8.11 -0.57
CA GLY A 95 -5.67 -8.05 -1.79
C GLY A 95 -7.05 -8.72 -1.62
N THR A 96 -7.10 -9.85 -0.91
CA THR A 96 -8.37 -10.52 -0.57
C THR A 96 -9.25 -9.66 0.34
N LEU A 97 -8.67 -9.00 1.35
CA LEU A 97 -9.39 -8.09 2.25
C LEU A 97 -9.92 -6.86 1.51
N LEU A 98 -9.11 -6.28 0.62
CA LEU A 98 -9.49 -5.14 -0.22
C LEU A 98 -10.67 -5.48 -1.13
N ALA A 99 -10.64 -6.65 -1.79
CA ALA A 99 -11.76 -7.13 -2.60
C ALA A 99 -13.03 -7.32 -1.75
N GLY A 100 -12.90 -7.83 -0.52
CA GLY A 100 -14.00 -7.95 0.44
C GLY A 100 -14.61 -6.60 0.81
N LEU A 101 -13.77 -5.59 1.09
CA LEU A 101 -14.20 -4.22 1.38
C LEU A 101 -14.89 -3.59 0.16
N GLN A 102 -14.32 -3.69 -1.03
CA GLN A 102 -14.93 -3.18 -2.26
C GLN A 102 -16.30 -3.81 -2.53
N SER A 103 -16.43 -5.12 -2.31
CA SER A 103 -17.71 -5.83 -2.40
C SER A 103 -18.71 -5.31 -1.35
N ALA A 104 -18.28 -5.07 -0.11
CA ALA A 104 -19.09 -4.46 0.96
C ALA A 104 -19.61 -3.08 0.59
N VAL A 105 -18.74 -2.26 0.00
CA VAL A 105 -19.06 -0.92 -0.48
C VAL A 105 -20.06 -1.00 -1.65
N ALA A 106 -19.83 -1.87 -2.65
CA ALA A 106 -20.72 -2.05 -3.80
C ALA A 106 -22.13 -2.51 -3.41
N ARG A 107 -22.26 -3.36 -2.39
CA ARG A 107 -23.55 -3.80 -1.83
C ARG A 107 -24.18 -2.83 -0.83
N LYS A 108 -23.59 -1.65 -0.64
CA LYS A 108 -24.05 -0.63 0.33
C LYS A 108 -24.23 -1.20 1.74
N ALA A 109 -23.22 -1.94 2.20
CA ALA A 109 -23.20 -2.47 3.56
C ALA A 109 -23.33 -1.35 4.61
N SER A 110 -23.78 -1.69 5.82
CA SER A 110 -23.91 -0.72 6.91
C SER A 110 -22.54 -0.11 7.27
N PRO A 111 -22.51 1.12 7.81
CA PRO A 111 -21.28 1.72 8.32
C PRO A 111 -20.55 0.84 9.34
N GLU A 112 -21.28 0.12 10.18
CA GLU A 112 -20.69 -0.82 11.14
C GLU A 112 -19.94 -1.97 10.46
N ALA A 113 -20.53 -2.56 9.41
CA ALA A 113 -19.87 -3.63 8.65
C ALA A 113 -18.62 -3.10 7.91
N LEU A 114 -18.69 -1.90 7.33
CA LEU A 114 -17.55 -1.26 6.67
C LEU A 114 -16.44 -0.91 7.67
N GLY A 115 -16.81 -0.46 8.88
CA GLY A 115 -15.88 -0.22 9.97
C GLY A 115 -15.10 -1.48 10.35
N GLN A 116 -15.78 -2.61 10.50
CA GLN A 116 -15.13 -3.90 10.81
C GLN A 116 -14.14 -4.34 9.72
N HIS A 117 -14.48 -4.14 8.44
CA HIS A 117 -13.55 -4.41 7.34
C HIS A 117 -12.29 -3.53 7.42
N LEU A 118 -12.46 -2.22 7.67
CA LEU A 118 -11.35 -1.28 7.76
C LEU A 118 -10.49 -1.49 9.01
N GLU A 119 -11.07 -1.86 10.15
CA GLU A 119 -10.33 -2.22 11.37
C GLU A 119 -9.47 -3.47 11.16
N GLY A 120 -10.05 -4.52 10.56
CA GLY A 120 -9.30 -5.73 10.21
C GLY A 120 -8.15 -5.44 9.26
N LEU A 121 -8.40 -4.62 8.23
CA LEU A 121 -7.36 -4.20 7.30
C LEU A 121 -6.26 -3.38 7.97
N ALA A 122 -6.62 -2.45 8.86
CA ALA A 122 -5.65 -1.64 9.59
C ALA A 122 -4.69 -2.46 10.45
N ALA A 123 -5.22 -3.47 11.17
CA ALA A 123 -4.40 -4.35 11.99
C ALA A 123 -3.38 -5.14 11.17
N ILE A 124 -3.81 -5.66 10.01
CA ILE A 124 -2.93 -6.40 9.10
C ILE A 124 -1.89 -5.48 8.46
N MET A 125 -2.30 -4.32 7.94
CA MET A 125 -1.40 -3.37 7.29
C MET A 125 -0.30 -2.88 8.23
N GLU A 126 -0.63 -2.55 9.48
CA GLU A 126 0.38 -2.07 10.42
C GLU A 126 1.43 -3.16 10.73
N SER A 127 0.99 -4.41 10.88
CA SER A 127 1.90 -5.55 11.04
C SER A 127 2.77 -5.76 9.79
N HIS A 128 2.18 -5.65 8.61
CA HIS A 128 2.82 -5.84 7.33
C HIS A 128 3.89 -4.76 7.05
N PHE A 129 3.51 -3.47 7.05
CA PHE A 129 4.43 -2.36 6.84
C PHE A 129 5.57 -2.37 7.86
N GLY A 130 5.26 -2.64 9.13
CA GLY A 130 6.30 -2.74 10.15
C GLY A 130 7.29 -3.87 9.87
N PHE A 131 6.82 -5.03 9.38
CA PHE A 131 7.70 -6.14 9.02
C PHE A 131 8.56 -5.81 7.81
N GLU A 132 7.96 -5.23 6.77
CA GLU A 132 8.68 -4.83 5.57
C GLU A 132 9.75 -3.78 5.86
N GLU A 133 9.39 -2.69 6.54
CA GLU A 133 10.31 -1.60 6.85
C GLU A 133 11.52 -2.11 7.66
N ARG A 134 11.29 -2.97 8.66
CA ARG A 134 12.37 -3.58 9.44
C ARG A 134 13.26 -4.51 8.63
N THR A 135 12.73 -5.11 7.57
CA THR A 135 13.43 -6.10 6.77
C THR A 135 14.22 -5.44 5.64
N LEU A 136 13.64 -4.42 5.00
CA LEU A 136 14.12 -3.93 3.71
C LEU A 136 14.78 -2.55 3.77
N LEU A 137 14.50 -1.67 4.75
CA LEU A 137 14.98 -0.28 4.67
C LEU A 137 16.51 -0.15 4.52
N ASP A 138 17.28 -0.92 5.30
CA ASP A 138 18.74 -0.90 5.22
C ASP A 138 19.29 -1.40 3.88
N VAL A 139 18.54 -2.28 3.21
CA VAL A 139 18.86 -2.82 1.89
C VAL A 139 18.50 -1.79 0.81
N LEU A 140 17.33 -1.19 0.92
CA LEU A 140 16.82 -0.18 -0.01
C LEU A 140 17.67 1.09 -0.03
N ASP A 141 18.31 1.46 1.07
CA ASP A 141 19.24 2.60 1.12
C ASP A 141 20.50 2.40 0.24
N ARG A 142 20.73 1.18 -0.27
CA ARG A 142 21.87 0.83 -1.13
C ARG A 142 21.45 0.27 -2.49
N LEU A 143 20.14 0.09 -2.72
CA LEU A 143 19.61 -0.53 -3.92
C LEU A 143 19.80 0.38 -5.14
N GLU A 144 20.39 -0.17 -6.20
CA GLU A 144 20.54 0.52 -7.49
C GLU A 144 19.50 0.01 -8.49
N LEU A 145 18.28 0.53 -8.39
CA LEU A 145 17.18 0.22 -9.31
C LEU A 145 16.89 1.40 -10.25
N ASP A 146 17.03 1.18 -11.56
CA ASP A 146 16.65 2.14 -12.60
C ASP A 146 15.18 1.93 -13.01
N ALA A 147 14.27 2.49 -12.20
CA ALA A 147 12.84 2.48 -12.46
C ALA A 147 12.16 3.74 -11.92
N PRO A 148 11.05 4.20 -12.53
CA PRO A 148 10.25 5.30 -11.97
C PRO A 148 9.63 4.93 -10.62
N VAL A 149 9.73 5.83 -9.64
CA VAL A 149 9.23 5.61 -8.27
C VAL A 149 7.74 5.31 -8.24
N ASP A 150 6.95 5.99 -9.07
CA ASP A 150 5.50 5.82 -9.20
C ASP A 150 5.09 4.48 -9.85
N VAL A 151 6.02 3.82 -10.54
CA VAL A 151 5.81 2.48 -11.08
C VAL A 151 6.15 1.42 -10.04
N VAL A 152 7.19 1.65 -9.22
CA VAL A 152 7.64 0.72 -8.18
C VAL A 152 6.77 0.77 -6.92
N TYR A 153 6.41 1.97 -6.44
CA TYR A 153 5.57 2.14 -5.25
C TYR A 153 4.12 2.50 -5.56
N GLY A 154 3.75 2.56 -6.84
CA GLY A 154 2.42 2.92 -7.29
C GLY A 154 2.14 4.42 -7.30
N PRO A 155 1.04 4.84 -7.94
CA PRO A 155 0.67 6.25 -8.05
C PRO A 155 0.07 6.75 -6.72
N LEU A 156 0.84 7.55 -5.99
CA LEU A 156 0.42 8.16 -4.71
C LEU A 156 0.73 9.65 -4.63
#